data_AF-A0A928TAA1-F1
#
_entry.id   AF-A0A928TAA1-F1
#
_cell.length_a   1.000
_cell.length_b   1.000
_cell.length_c   1.000
_cell.angle_alpha   90.00
_cell.angle_beta   90.00
_cell.angle_gamma   90.00
#
_symmetry.space_group_name_H-M   'P 1'
#
loop_
_entity.id
_entity.type
_entity.pdbx_description
1 polymer ?
#
loop_
_entity_poly.entity_id
_entity_poly.type
_entity_poly.pdbx_seq_one_letter_code
_entity_poly.pdbx_strand_id
1 'polypeptide(L)'
;MASKAGIFEIKTWGDDLSTITQNPHAATTGLPVKASEIIYQGCLVAYDPSNSQAQSADPAMPSAAIVQGFAKATSDNQTGAKGAKTVEVQSGVIRLLNDGNLTAAHLRKPCRVVDDHTVGVPAGTGADRLAGILVALDGTTHAWVHVTPEINALLAGQRRRVIVDADGATLTVGDSGAVISNAGATGAAPFLLPAATVGLEYIFVVEAAQELRIDPDGTETIALPATGVQQAAGKYIVADAVGERIHIICITAGTWDAISHAGTWTAEP
;
A
#
# COMPACT_ATOMS: atom_id res chain seq x y z
N MET A 1 20.80 -34.01 13.95
CA MET A 1 21.74 -33.10 14.65
C MET A 1 21.52 -31.71 14.10
N ALA A 2 21.41 -30.72 14.98
CA ALA A 2 21.11 -29.32 14.65
C ALA A 2 22.01 -28.78 13.53
N SER A 3 21.44 -28.02 12.60
CA SER A 3 22.23 -27.10 11.79
C SER A 3 22.84 -26.03 12.71
N LYS A 4 24.03 -26.33 13.25
CA LYS A 4 24.95 -25.36 13.84
C LYS A 4 25.92 -24.82 12.78
N ALA A 5 25.45 -24.60 11.55
CA ALA A 5 26.20 -23.87 10.57
C ALA A 5 25.78 -22.40 10.70
N GLY A 6 26.69 -21.58 11.24
CA GLY A 6 26.53 -20.14 11.29
C GLY A 6 26.19 -19.60 9.91
N ILE A 7 25.30 -18.62 9.92
CA ILE A 7 24.83 -17.80 8.79
C ILE A 7 25.89 -17.64 7.69
N PHE A 8 25.53 -18.06 6.48
CA PHE A 8 26.32 -17.90 5.26
C PHE A 8 26.10 -16.47 4.73
N GLU A 9 27.16 -15.65 4.77
CA GLU A 9 27.24 -14.29 4.20
C GLU A 9 26.10 -13.31 4.59
N ILE A 10 26.07 -12.84 5.85
CA ILE A 10 25.44 -11.53 6.10
C ILE A 10 26.30 -10.47 5.41
N LYS A 11 25.79 -9.91 4.32
CA LYS A 11 26.25 -8.63 3.80
C LYS A 11 25.38 -7.55 4.42
N THR A 12 25.86 -6.93 5.49
CA THR A 12 25.28 -5.67 5.96
C THR A 12 25.52 -4.61 4.88
N TRP A 13 24.63 -3.63 4.78
CA TRP A 13 24.85 -2.46 3.95
C TRP A 13 26.16 -1.80 4.38
N GLY A 14 27.22 -1.95 3.58
CA GLY A 14 28.52 -1.33 3.82
C GLY A 14 28.59 0.05 3.17
N ASP A 15 29.75 0.70 3.30
CA ASP A 15 29.97 2.07 2.80
C ASP A 15 29.97 2.17 1.26
N ASP A 16 30.26 1.06 0.56
CA ASP A 16 30.23 0.99 -0.90
C ASP A 16 28.89 0.41 -1.42
N LEU A 17 28.01 1.33 -1.83
CA LEU A 17 26.68 1.04 -2.38
C LEU A 17 26.64 1.16 -3.90
N SER A 18 27.81 1.33 -4.56
CA SER A 18 27.92 1.59 -6.01
C SER A 18 27.45 0.43 -6.89
N THR A 19 27.36 -0.77 -6.31
CA THR A 19 26.94 -2.01 -7.00
C THR A 19 25.46 -2.34 -6.79
N ILE A 20 24.74 -1.58 -5.96
CA ILE A 20 23.32 -1.81 -5.67
C ILE A 20 22.47 -0.99 -6.66
N THR A 21 21.91 -1.67 -7.65
CA THR A 21 20.89 -1.11 -8.54
C THR A 21 19.57 -1.02 -7.77
N GLN A 22 18.93 0.15 -7.74
CA GLN A 22 17.74 0.47 -6.92
C GLN A 22 18.02 0.50 -5.41
N ASN A 23 18.96 1.34 -4.98
CA ASN A 23 19.16 1.61 -3.55
C ASN A 23 18.07 2.60 -3.03
N PRO A 24 17.08 2.15 -2.23
CA PRO A 24 16.02 3.02 -1.70
C PRO A 24 16.52 4.06 -0.68
N HIS A 25 17.74 3.88 -0.15
CA HIS A 25 18.39 4.86 0.74
C HIS A 25 19.45 5.70 0.01
N ALA A 26 19.61 5.57 -1.31
CA ALA A 26 20.42 6.54 -2.03
C ALA A 26 19.71 7.90 -2.03
N ALA A 27 20.49 8.99 -2.02
CA ALA A 27 19.91 10.32 -2.16
C ALA A 27 19.16 10.41 -3.50
N THR A 28 17.89 10.76 -3.45
CA THR A 28 17.12 11.11 -4.64
C THR A 28 17.52 12.52 -5.05
N THR A 29 18.21 12.64 -6.18
CA THR A 29 18.69 13.92 -6.70
C THR A 29 17.71 14.48 -7.72
N GLY A 30 17.64 15.82 -7.82
CA GLY A 30 16.96 16.48 -8.93
C GLY A 30 15.44 16.57 -8.85
N LEU A 31 14.83 16.38 -7.67
CA LEU A 31 13.37 16.54 -7.55
C LEU A 31 12.97 18.00 -7.80
N PRO A 32 12.04 18.29 -8.72
CA PRO A 32 11.66 19.65 -9.08
C PRO A 32 10.88 20.32 -7.95
N VAL A 33 11.39 21.43 -7.41
CA VAL A 33 10.71 22.18 -6.35
C VAL A 33 9.47 22.87 -6.92
N LYS A 34 8.37 22.81 -6.18
CA LYS A 34 7.10 23.51 -6.46
C LYS A 34 7.35 25.02 -6.66
N ALA A 35 6.48 25.67 -7.45
CA ALA A 35 6.56 27.13 -7.62
C ALA A 35 6.32 27.84 -6.29
N SER A 36 7.05 28.93 -6.04
CA SER A 36 6.91 29.75 -4.83
C SER A 36 7.09 29.01 -3.49
N GLU A 37 8.04 28.07 -3.46
CA GLU A 37 8.34 27.23 -2.30
C GLU A 37 9.80 27.41 -1.85
N ILE A 38 10.06 27.38 -0.54
CA ILE A 38 11.40 27.11 0.01
C ILE A 38 11.34 25.75 0.69
N ILE A 39 12.33 24.91 0.44
CA ILE A 39 12.55 23.70 1.23
C ILE A 39 13.85 23.92 2.00
N TYR A 40 13.78 23.95 3.33
CA TYR A 40 14.96 24.14 4.18
C TYR A 40 15.73 22.83 4.37
N GLN A 41 17.04 22.94 4.55
CA GLN A 41 17.89 21.80 4.89
C GLN A 41 17.38 21.09 6.16
N GLY A 42 17.31 19.76 6.12
CA GLY A 42 16.88 18.92 7.23
C GLY A 42 15.36 18.73 7.33
N CYS A 43 14.57 19.52 6.62
CA CYS A 43 13.12 19.37 6.61
C CYS A 43 12.68 18.16 5.77
N LEU A 44 11.58 17.55 6.16
CA LEU A 44 10.90 16.50 5.42
C LEU A 44 10.42 17.03 4.06
N VAL A 45 10.62 16.22 3.03
CA VAL A 45 10.22 16.56 1.66
C VAL A 45 9.18 15.57 1.17
N ALA A 46 8.04 16.10 0.73
CA ALA A 46 6.99 15.33 0.07
C ALA A 46 7.07 15.54 -1.45
N TYR A 47 6.95 14.44 -2.19
CA TYR A 47 6.83 14.48 -3.64
C TYR A 47 5.42 14.14 -4.07
N ASP A 48 4.79 15.04 -4.82
CA ASP A 48 3.48 14.87 -5.43
C ASP A 48 3.65 14.31 -6.85
N PRO A 49 3.31 13.01 -7.09
CA PRO A 49 3.45 12.40 -8.40
C PRO A 49 2.43 12.94 -9.40
N SER A 50 1.29 13.48 -8.96
CA SER A 50 0.26 14.01 -9.86
C SER A 50 0.69 15.30 -10.55
N ASN A 51 1.50 16.11 -9.89
CA ASN A 51 2.02 17.36 -10.44
C ASN A 51 3.54 17.31 -10.74
N SER A 52 4.17 16.17 -10.46
CA SER A 52 5.62 15.94 -10.55
C SER A 52 6.41 17.05 -9.85
N GLN A 53 6.18 17.26 -8.56
CA GLN A 53 6.83 18.33 -7.79
C GLN A 53 7.10 17.95 -6.34
N ALA A 54 8.19 18.49 -5.79
CA ALA A 54 8.56 18.41 -4.38
C ALA A 54 8.11 19.67 -3.63
N GLN A 55 7.68 19.50 -2.39
CA GLN A 55 7.35 20.56 -1.44
C GLN A 55 7.75 20.14 -0.03
N SER A 56 7.80 21.08 0.92
CA SER A 56 7.96 20.77 2.33
C SER A 56 6.80 19.88 2.80
N ALA A 57 7.08 18.83 3.57
CA ALA A 57 6.02 17.94 4.01
C ALA A 57 5.13 18.66 5.04
N ASP A 58 3.82 18.66 4.80
CA ASP A 58 2.85 19.29 5.68
C ASP A 58 1.49 18.56 5.60
N PRO A 59 0.60 18.70 6.61
CA PRO A 59 -0.70 18.02 6.60
C PRO A 59 -1.60 18.35 5.40
N ALA A 60 -1.45 19.53 4.80
CA ALA A 60 -2.20 20.00 3.64
C ALA A 60 -1.58 19.61 2.28
N MET A 61 -0.46 18.88 2.27
CA MET A 61 0.09 18.32 1.03
C MET A 61 -0.96 17.44 0.31
N PRO A 62 -0.90 17.23 -1.02
CA PRO A 62 -1.88 16.46 -1.78
C PRO A 62 -2.04 15.00 -1.32
N SER A 63 -3.24 14.40 -1.51
CA SER A 63 -3.56 13.00 -1.13
C SER A 63 -2.57 11.97 -1.66
N ALA A 64 -2.06 12.18 -2.88
CA ALA A 64 -1.14 11.28 -3.55
C ALA A 64 0.35 11.56 -3.24
N ALA A 65 0.67 12.63 -2.50
CA ALA A 65 2.04 12.98 -2.19
C ALA A 65 2.65 12.00 -1.16
N ILE A 66 3.91 11.64 -1.39
CA ILE A 66 4.65 10.68 -0.56
C ILE A 66 5.86 11.39 0.03
N VAL A 67 6.08 11.25 1.34
CA VAL A 67 7.29 11.75 2.00
C VAL A 67 8.47 10.89 1.56
N GLN A 68 9.43 11.53 0.90
CA GLN A 68 10.61 10.91 0.27
C GLN A 68 11.78 10.76 1.25
N GLY A 69 11.89 11.65 2.23
CA GLY A 69 13.07 11.77 3.08
C GLY A 69 13.24 13.19 3.59
N PHE A 70 14.48 13.58 3.86
CA PHE A 70 14.82 14.93 4.31
C PHE A 70 15.73 15.65 3.31
N ALA A 71 15.58 16.97 3.20
CA ALA A 71 16.38 17.78 2.29
C ALA A 71 17.84 17.85 2.75
N LYS A 72 18.79 17.56 1.86
CA LYS A 72 20.23 17.65 2.17
C LYS A 72 20.76 19.08 2.16
N ALA A 73 20.07 19.99 1.48
CA ALA A 73 20.41 21.41 1.40
C ALA A 73 19.13 22.23 1.23
N THR A 74 19.21 23.52 1.56
CA THR A 74 18.11 24.45 1.34
C THR A 74 17.96 24.73 -0.17
N SER A 75 16.75 24.55 -0.69
CA SER A 75 16.38 24.89 -2.06
C SER A 75 15.33 26.00 -2.05
N ASP A 76 15.72 27.20 -2.47
CA ASP A 76 14.86 28.38 -2.51
C ASP A 76 14.31 28.63 -3.92
N ASN A 77 13.03 28.32 -4.12
CA ASN A 77 12.29 28.54 -5.36
C ASN A 77 11.17 29.59 -5.20
N GLN A 78 11.26 30.50 -4.22
CA GLN A 78 10.18 31.46 -3.89
C GLN A 78 9.72 32.32 -5.06
N THR A 79 10.65 32.70 -5.93
CA THR A 79 10.40 33.55 -7.10
C THR A 79 10.36 32.76 -8.42
N GLY A 80 10.51 31.44 -8.35
CA GLY A 80 10.68 30.58 -9.51
C GLY A 80 9.41 29.84 -9.90
N ALA A 81 9.32 29.50 -11.19
CA ALA A 81 8.35 28.51 -11.67
C ALA A 81 8.71 27.11 -11.14
N LYS A 82 7.76 26.16 -11.25
CA LYS A 82 8.00 24.75 -10.90
C LYS A 82 9.28 24.24 -11.58
N GLY A 83 10.17 23.63 -10.80
CA GLY A 83 11.41 23.03 -11.31
C GLY A 83 12.50 24.00 -11.71
N ALA A 84 12.34 25.32 -11.52
CA ALA A 84 13.43 26.29 -11.69
C ALA A 84 14.56 26.06 -10.67
N LYS A 85 14.22 25.45 -9.52
CA LYS A 85 15.16 24.80 -8.60
C LYS A 85 14.78 23.34 -8.41
N THR A 86 15.79 22.55 -8.04
CA THR A 86 15.64 21.17 -7.62
C THR A 86 16.11 20.99 -6.18
N VAL A 87 15.65 19.92 -5.53
CA VAL A 87 16.08 19.52 -4.19
C VAL A 87 16.67 18.12 -4.23
N GLU A 88 17.70 17.90 -3.43
CA GLU A 88 18.28 16.59 -3.15
C GLU A 88 17.75 16.09 -1.80
N VAL A 89 17.20 14.87 -1.80
CA VAL A 89 16.52 14.27 -0.65
C VAL A 89 17.22 12.99 -0.24
N GLN A 90 17.40 12.78 1.07
CA GLN A 90 17.96 11.57 1.64
C GLN A 90 16.88 10.81 2.42
N SER A 91 16.66 9.54 2.08
CA SER A 91 15.87 8.61 2.89
C SER A 91 16.72 8.07 4.04
N GLY A 92 16.10 7.66 5.15
CA GLY A 92 16.78 7.04 6.27
C GLY A 92 16.17 7.36 7.62
N VAL A 93 16.94 7.13 8.68
CA VAL A 93 16.52 7.46 10.05
C VAL A 93 16.92 8.91 10.37
N ILE A 94 15.94 9.77 10.60
CA ILE A 94 16.15 11.18 10.95
C ILE A 94 15.51 11.51 12.30
N ARG A 95 16.12 12.45 13.03
CA ARG A 95 15.55 13.02 14.25
C ARG A 95 14.61 14.17 13.91
N LEU A 96 13.37 14.08 14.38
CA LEU A 96 12.31 15.07 14.18
C LEU A 96 11.76 15.51 15.54
N LEU A 97 11.07 16.65 15.59
CA LEU A 97 10.32 17.07 16.77
C LEU A 97 9.14 16.12 17.01
N ASN A 98 8.89 15.82 18.28
CA ASN A 98 7.71 15.13 18.73
C ASN A 98 6.64 16.17 19.09
N ASP A 99 5.44 16.04 18.54
CA ASP A 99 4.22 16.81 18.85
C ASP A 99 3.67 16.52 20.28
N GLY A 100 4.53 16.03 21.18
CA GLY A 100 4.22 15.69 22.57
C GLY A 100 3.40 14.41 22.77
N ASN A 101 2.97 13.74 21.70
CA ASN A 101 2.05 12.60 21.77
C ASN A 101 2.69 11.25 21.41
N LEU A 102 3.89 11.21 20.81
CA LEU A 102 4.61 9.95 20.59
C LEU A 102 5.19 9.43 21.92
N THR A 103 4.95 8.15 22.21
CA THR A 103 5.34 7.48 23.46
C THR A 103 5.86 6.08 23.15
N ALA A 104 6.34 5.35 24.16
CA ALA A 104 6.87 3.99 23.96
C ALA A 104 5.84 3.03 23.35
N ALA A 105 4.54 3.28 23.53
CA ALA A 105 3.45 2.51 22.93
C ALA A 105 3.34 2.67 21.40
N HIS A 106 3.98 3.71 20.85
CA HIS A 106 3.99 4.03 19.43
C HIS A 106 5.26 3.56 18.72
N LEU A 107 6.23 2.99 19.44
CA LEU A 107 7.44 2.44 18.82
C LEU A 107 7.08 1.36 17.79
N ARG A 108 7.78 1.41 16.65
CA ARG A 108 7.59 0.52 15.49
C ARG A 108 6.24 0.70 14.79
N LYS A 109 5.51 1.78 15.06
CA LYS A 109 4.26 2.12 14.39
C LYS A 109 4.40 3.36 13.50
N PRO A 110 3.48 3.56 12.56
CA PRO A 110 3.45 4.76 11.72
C PRO A 110 3.30 6.06 12.53
N CYS A 111 3.94 7.13 12.08
CA CYS A 111 3.76 8.49 12.61
C CYS A 111 3.33 9.46 11.51
N ARG A 112 2.43 10.38 11.84
CA ARG A 112 1.95 11.42 10.90
C ARG A 112 2.91 12.62 10.85
N VAL A 113 2.95 13.30 9.71
CA VAL A 113 3.51 14.65 9.56
C VAL A 113 2.61 15.62 10.30
N VAL A 114 3.20 16.45 11.15
CA VAL A 114 2.54 17.60 11.79
C VAL A 114 2.97 18.88 11.11
N ASP A 115 4.26 18.99 10.83
CA ASP A 115 4.87 19.95 9.92
C ASP A 115 6.15 19.35 9.33
N ASP A 116 6.93 20.16 8.63
CA ASP A 116 8.11 19.74 7.89
C ASP A 116 9.29 19.30 8.77
N HIS A 117 9.20 19.48 10.09
CA HIS A 117 10.20 19.03 11.06
C HIS A 117 9.60 18.39 12.33
N THR A 118 8.28 18.20 12.37
CA THR A 118 7.51 17.67 13.52
C THR A 118 6.62 16.50 13.13
N VAL A 119 6.58 15.48 13.99
CA VAL A 119 5.77 14.26 13.81
C VAL A 119 4.89 13.97 15.02
N GLY A 120 3.79 13.25 14.79
CA GLY A 120 2.84 12.87 15.81
C GLY A 120 2.16 11.52 15.59
N VAL A 121 1.28 11.14 16.51
CA VAL A 121 0.46 9.91 16.42
C VAL A 121 -0.63 10.06 15.35
N PRO A 122 -0.80 9.13 14.39
CA PRO A 122 -1.88 9.24 13.41
C PRO A 122 -3.26 9.38 14.08
N ALA A 123 -4.08 10.34 13.63
CA ALA A 123 -5.40 10.62 14.17
C ALA A 123 -6.52 9.73 13.59
N GLY A 124 -6.22 8.91 12.58
CA GLY A 124 -7.18 8.12 11.82
C GLY A 124 -7.97 8.93 10.79
N THR A 125 -7.47 10.08 10.35
CA THR A 125 -8.18 11.00 9.44
C THR A 125 -7.53 11.08 8.06
N GLY A 126 -8.26 11.54 7.06
CA GLY A 126 -7.71 11.75 5.70
C GLY A 126 -6.60 12.82 5.61
N ALA A 127 -6.36 13.57 6.69
CA ALA A 127 -5.25 14.52 6.82
C ALA A 127 -3.98 13.86 7.39
N ASP A 128 -4.02 12.59 7.81
CA ASP A 128 -2.83 11.89 8.28
C ASP A 128 -1.90 11.59 7.11
N ARG A 129 -0.88 12.43 7.01
CA ARG A 129 0.22 12.26 6.07
C ARG A 129 1.27 11.40 6.71
N LEU A 130 1.62 10.28 6.11
CA LEU A 130 2.61 9.41 6.71
C LEU A 130 4.02 10.01 6.57
N ALA A 131 4.67 10.24 7.70
CA ALA A 131 6.07 10.67 7.74
C ALA A 131 7.01 9.45 7.64
N GLY A 132 6.71 8.38 8.37
CA GLY A 132 7.53 7.19 8.45
C GLY A 132 7.14 6.29 9.62
N ILE A 133 8.06 5.43 10.04
CA ILE A 133 7.91 4.53 11.20
C ILE A 133 8.74 5.05 12.38
N LEU A 134 8.13 5.14 13.57
CA LEU A 134 8.85 5.51 14.78
C LEU A 134 9.84 4.42 15.18
N VAL A 135 11.14 4.76 15.24
CA VAL A 135 12.22 3.84 15.60
C VAL A 135 12.63 3.99 17.06
N ALA A 136 12.77 5.23 17.53
CA ALA A 136 13.17 5.52 18.90
C ALA A 136 12.61 6.86 19.38
N LEU A 137 12.56 7.04 20.69
CA LEU A 137 12.29 8.32 21.32
C LEU A 137 13.61 8.94 21.77
N ASP A 138 13.74 10.25 21.62
CA ASP A 138 14.83 11.04 22.18
C ASP A 138 14.22 12.05 23.17
N GLY A 139 14.00 11.57 24.39
CA GLY A 139 13.23 12.27 25.41
C GLY A 139 11.75 12.42 25.05
N THR A 140 11.14 13.52 25.51
CA THR A 140 9.74 13.86 25.24
C THR A 140 9.56 14.81 24.06
N THR A 141 10.64 15.43 23.59
CA THR A 141 10.60 16.50 22.58
C THR A 141 11.04 16.05 21.19
N HIS A 142 11.71 14.90 21.06
CA HIS A 142 12.22 14.41 19.79
C HIS A 142 11.95 12.92 19.59
N ALA A 143 11.91 12.52 18.33
CA ALA A 143 11.72 11.15 17.89
C ALA A 143 12.64 10.83 16.71
N TRP A 144 13.12 9.60 16.66
CA TRP A 144 13.85 9.06 15.51
C TRP A 144 12.88 8.30 14.63
N VAL A 145 12.71 8.75 13.39
CA VAL A 145 11.75 8.19 12.43
C VAL A 145 12.51 7.62 11.25
N HIS A 146 12.18 6.39 10.87
CA HIS A 146 12.63 5.81 9.61
C HIS A 146 11.71 6.31 8.50
N VAL A 147 12.25 7.18 7.66
CA VAL A 147 11.57 7.84 6.54
C VAL A 147 12.10 7.24 5.25
N THR A 148 11.23 6.49 4.56
CA THR A 148 11.56 5.86 3.27
C THR A 148 10.32 5.86 2.40
N PRO A 149 10.43 6.24 1.11
CA PRO A 149 9.27 6.36 0.24
C PRO A 149 8.57 5.03 -0.02
N GLU A 150 9.25 3.90 0.07
CA GLU A 150 8.66 2.57 -0.16
C GLU A 150 7.69 2.20 0.95
N ILE A 151 8.12 2.31 2.22
CA ILE A 151 7.25 2.10 3.38
C ILE A 151 6.10 3.12 3.37
N ASN A 152 6.42 4.36 3.04
CA ASN A 152 5.42 5.43 3.01
C ASN A 152 4.38 5.20 1.90
N ALA A 153 4.78 4.73 0.72
CA ALA A 153 3.88 4.37 -0.38
C ALA A 153 2.99 3.19 0.01
N LEU A 154 3.56 2.15 0.64
CA LEU A 154 2.81 0.96 1.06
C LEU A 154 1.74 1.28 2.11
N LEU A 155 2.03 2.20 3.03
CA LEU A 155 1.15 2.51 4.15
C LEU A 155 0.22 3.70 3.89
N ALA A 156 0.64 4.72 3.13
CA ALA A 156 -0.25 5.81 2.70
C ALA A 156 -1.31 5.31 1.70
N GLY A 157 -1.03 4.18 1.04
CA GLY A 157 -1.89 3.52 0.08
C GLY A 157 -2.68 2.34 0.63
N GLN A 158 -2.86 2.18 1.96
CA GLN A 158 -3.66 1.07 2.53
C GLN A 158 -5.16 1.25 2.23
N ARG A 159 -5.48 1.14 0.95
CA ARG A 159 -6.80 0.96 0.36
C ARG A 159 -6.82 -0.48 -0.13
N ARG A 160 -7.99 -1.11 -0.13
CA ARG A 160 -8.14 -2.38 -0.86
C ARG A 160 -7.77 -2.11 -2.31
N ARG A 161 -6.83 -2.88 -2.85
CA ARG A 161 -6.47 -2.82 -4.27
C ARG A 161 -7.73 -3.11 -5.08
N VAL A 162 -7.98 -2.33 -6.13
CA VAL A 162 -9.08 -2.60 -7.07
C VAL A 162 -8.48 -3.18 -8.35
N ILE A 163 -8.94 -4.36 -8.75
CA ILE A 163 -8.53 -5.06 -9.96
C ILE A 163 -9.76 -5.06 -10.88
N VAL A 164 -9.65 -4.41 -12.03
CA VAL A 164 -10.72 -4.36 -13.04
C VAL A 164 -10.24 -5.15 -14.24
N ASP A 165 -10.97 -6.20 -14.60
CA ASP A 165 -10.68 -7.00 -15.79
C ASP A 165 -11.99 -7.41 -16.49
N ALA A 166 -12.16 -6.98 -17.73
CA ALA A 166 -13.37 -7.23 -18.51
C ALA A 166 -13.48 -8.68 -19.00
N ASP A 167 -12.36 -9.39 -19.12
CA ASP A 167 -12.28 -10.73 -19.69
C ASP A 167 -11.96 -11.80 -18.63
N GLY A 168 -11.86 -11.40 -17.36
CA GLY A 168 -11.46 -12.26 -16.25
C GLY A 168 -9.94 -12.36 -16.09
N ALA A 169 -9.48 -12.95 -14.99
CA ALA A 169 -8.05 -13.02 -14.68
C ALA A 169 -7.70 -14.24 -13.82
N THR A 170 -6.43 -14.68 -13.89
CA THR A 170 -5.87 -15.59 -12.89
C THR A 170 -5.37 -14.78 -11.70
N LEU A 171 -6.03 -14.93 -10.55
CA LEU A 171 -5.67 -14.25 -9.32
C LEU A 171 -4.54 -14.98 -8.60
N THR A 172 -3.70 -14.23 -7.90
CA THR A 172 -2.57 -14.75 -7.13
C THR A 172 -2.76 -14.50 -5.64
N VAL A 173 -1.94 -15.15 -4.80
CA VAL A 173 -1.90 -14.90 -3.36
C VAL A 173 -1.62 -13.43 -3.02
N GLY A 174 -0.90 -12.70 -3.90
CA GLY A 174 -0.61 -11.28 -3.73
C GLY A 174 -1.81 -10.36 -3.96
N ASP A 175 -2.89 -10.89 -4.54
CA ASP A 175 -4.13 -10.15 -4.79
C ASP A 175 -5.13 -10.28 -3.62
N SER A 176 -4.80 -11.05 -2.56
CA SER A 176 -5.66 -11.20 -1.39
C SER A 176 -6.01 -9.85 -0.76
N GLY A 177 -7.28 -9.67 -0.42
CA GLY A 177 -7.85 -8.42 0.09
C GLY A 177 -8.29 -7.43 -1.00
N ALA A 178 -8.05 -7.73 -2.28
CA ALA A 178 -8.49 -6.89 -3.38
C ALA A 178 -10.02 -6.93 -3.59
N VAL A 179 -10.52 -5.86 -4.20
CA VAL A 179 -11.84 -5.77 -4.83
C VAL A 179 -11.66 -6.02 -6.32
N ILE A 180 -12.35 -7.01 -6.86
CA ILE A 180 -12.30 -7.44 -8.25
C ILE A 180 -13.60 -7.02 -8.95
N SER A 181 -13.48 -6.48 -10.16
CA SER A 181 -14.61 -6.01 -10.96
C SER A 181 -14.50 -6.47 -12.40
N ASN A 182 -15.65 -6.79 -13.01
CA ASN A 182 -15.79 -7.07 -14.44
C ASN A 182 -16.18 -5.81 -15.26
N ALA A 183 -15.94 -4.59 -14.74
CA ALA A 183 -16.33 -3.38 -15.46
C ALA A 183 -15.79 -3.36 -16.90
N GLY A 184 -16.69 -3.12 -17.86
CA GLY A 184 -16.37 -3.15 -19.29
C GLY A 184 -16.50 -4.53 -19.97
N ALA A 185 -16.87 -5.59 -19.24
CA ALA A 185 -17.10 -6.90 -19.82
C ALA A 185 -18.19 -6.86 -20.92
N THR A 186 -17.92 -7.58 -22.01
CA THR A 186 -18.87 -7.79 -23.12
C THR A 186 -19.25 -9.26 -23.30
N GLY A 187 -18.68 -10.13 -22.47
CA GLY A 187 -18.96 -11.55 -22.34
C GLY A 187 -18.60 -12.04 -20.94
N ALA A 188 -18.60 -13.36 -20.72
CA ALA A 188 -18.29 -13.93 -19.42
C ALA A 188 -16.84 -13.62 -19.00
N ALA A 189 -16.65 -13.20 -17.75
CA ALA A 189 -15.38 -12.85 -17.13
C ALA A 189 -15.00 -13.90 -16.05
N PRO A 190 -14.22 -14.93 -16.39
CA PRO A 190 -13.75 -15.93 -15.43
C PRO A 190 -12.57 -15.44 -14.58
N PHE A 191 -12.76 -15.41 -13.27
CA PHE A 191 -11.69 -15.15 -12.31
C PHE A 191 -11.27 -16.45 -11.62
N LEU A 192 -10.08 -16.92 -11.96
CA LEU A 192 -9.48 -18.13 -11.38
C LEU A 192 -8.84 -17.78 -10.04
N LEU A 193 -9.26 -18.44 -8.96
CA LEU A 193 -8.67 -18.27 -7.63
C LEU A 193 -7.34 -19.04 -7.53
N PRO A 194 -6.38 -18.56 -6.72
CA PRO A 194 -5.24 -19.39 -6.35
C PRO A 194 -5.69 -20.52 -5.42
N ALA A 195 -4.79 -21.47 -5.16
CA ALA A 195 -5.03 -22.51 -4.15
C ALA A 195 -5.44 -21.90 -2.79
N ALA A 196 -6.59 -22.31 -2.28
CA ALA A 196 -7.22 -21.97 -1.01
C ALA A 196 -6.29 -22.28 0.16
N THR A 197 -5.60 -21.23 0.59
CA THR A 197 -4.79 -21.21 1.80
C THR A 197 -5.48 -20.35 2.85
N VAL A 198 -5.50 -20.81 4.10
CA VAL A 198 -6.20 -20.13 5.20
C VAL A 198 -5.79 -18.66 5.30
N GLY A 199 -6.78 -17.78 5.33
CA GLY A 199 -6.61 -16.33 5.46
C GLY A 199 -6.59 -15.55 4.14
N LEU A 200 -6.54 -16.22 2.99
CA LEU A 200 -6.75 -15.55 1.70
C LEU A 200 -8.22 -15.10 1.60
N GLU A 201 -8.45 -13.87 1.13
CA GLU A 201 -9.79 -13.30 0.95
C GLU A 201 -9.90 -12.46 -0.32
N TYR A 202 -11.09 -12.40 -0.91
CA TYR A 202 -11.36 -11.65 -2.14
C TYR A 202 -12.78 -11.07 -2.13
N ILE A 203 -12.96 -9.90 -2.72
CA ILE A 203 -14.26 -9.26 -2.88
C ILE A 203 -14.53 -9.10 -4.37
N PHE A 204 -15.65 -9.62 -4.87
CA PHE A 204 -16.04 -9.48 -6.27
C PHE A 204 -17.25 -8.56 -6.39
N VAL A 205 -17.28 -7.76 -7.45
CA VAL A 205 -18.38 -6.85 -7.77
C VAL A 205 -18.66 -6.93 -9.27
N VAL A 206 -19.92 -7.14 -9.62
CA VAL A 206 -20.39 -7.06 -11.00
C VAL A 206 -20.66 -5.59 -11.34
N GLU A 207 -19.91 -5.03 -12.29
CA GLU A 207 -20.08 -3.65 -12.78
C GLU A 207 -20.46 -3.59 -14.27
N ALA A 208 -20.35 -4.70 -14.99
CA ALA A 208 -20.98 -4.91 -16.29
C ALA A 208 -21.98 -6.06 -16.19
N ALA A 209 -23.17 -5.92 -16.79
CA ALA A 209 -24.22 -6.94 -16.78
C ALA A 209 -23.88 -8.14 -17.69
N GLN A 210 -22.80 -8.82 -17.34
CA GLN A 210 -22.25 -10.01 -17.95
C GLN A 210 -21.82 -10.94 -16.83
N GLU A 211 -21.78 -12.23 -17.13
CA GLU A 211 -21.45 -13.26 -16.16
C GLU A 211 -20.02 -13.08 -15.60
N LEU A 212 -19.91 -12.80 -14.30
CA LEU A 212 -18.65 -12.84 -13.55
C LEU A 212 -18.58 -14.22 -12.90
N ARG A 213 -17.57 -15.03 -13.27
CA ARG A 213 -17.36 -16.36 -12.69
C ARG A 213 -16.25 -16.31 -11.65
N ILE A 214 -16.48 -16.92 -10.49
CA ILE A 214 -15.46 -17.14 -9.48
C ILE A 214 -15.16 -18.63 -9.47
N ASP A 215 -14.00 -18.99 -10.03
CA ASP A 215 -13.59 -20.37 -10.24
C ASP A 215 -12.54 -20.76 -9.20
N PRO A 216 -12.82 -21.72 -8.29
CA PRO A 216 -11.80 -22.23 -7.38
C PRO A 216 -10.69 -22.97 -8.16
N ASP A 217 -9.54 -23.23 -7.54
CA ASP A 217 -8.60 -24.20 -8.13
C ASP A 217 -9.37 -25.52 -8.35
N GLY A 218 -9.14 -26.20 -9.48
CA GLY A 218 -9.99 -27.32 -9.92
C GLY A 218 -10.12 -28.50 -8.93
N THR A 219 -9.32 -28.51 -7.86
CA THR A 219 -9.38 -29.49 -6.77
C THR A 219 -10.16 -29.00 -5.53
N GLU A 220 -10.56 -27.75 -5.49
CA GLU A 220 -11.12 -27.04 -4.34
C GLU A 220 -12.60 -26.74 -4.51
N THR A 221 -13.26 -26.40 -3.41
CA THR A 221 -14.70 -26.09 -3.40
C THR A 221 -14.96 -24.63 -3.03
N ILE A 222 -16.09 -24.10 -3.49
CA ILE A 222 -16.59 -22.77 -3.10
C ILE A 222 -18.05 -22.88 -2.65
N ALA A 223 -18.39 -22.18 -1.56
CA ALA A 223 -19.74 -22.16 -1.02
C ALA A 223 -20.69 -21.26 -1.82
N LEU A 224 -21.94 -21.71 -1.97
CA LEU A 224 -23.03 -20.84 -2.42
C LEU A 224 -23.35 -19.83 -1.30
N PRO A 225 -23.35 -18.52 -1.57
CA PRO A 225 -23.48 -17.52 -0.52
C PRO A 225 -24.85 -17.51 0.17
N ALA A 226 -25.91 -17.92 -0.53
CA ALA A 226 -27.26 -17.97 0.03
C ALA A 226 -27.46 -19.10 1.05
N THR A 227 -26.66 -20.17 0.99
CA THR A 227 -26.83 -21.37 1.82
C THR A 227 -25.61 -21.71 2.68
N GLY A 228 -24.43 -21.18 2.33
CA GLY A 228 -23.15 -21.57 2.91
C GLY A 228 -22.69 -22.98 2.52
N VAL A 229 -23.41 -23.67 1.62
CA VAL A 229 -23.10 -25.06 1.24
C VAL A 229 -22.01 -25.07 0.17
N GLN A 230 -20.94 -25.81 0.44
CA GLN A 230 -19.85 -26.06 -0.51
C GLN A 230 -20.35 -26.83 -1.73
N GLN A 231 -19.96 -26.38 -2.92
CA GLN A 231 -20.20 -27.10 -4.17
C GLN A 231 -19.23 -28.28 -4.36
N ALA A 232 -19.41 -29.05 -5.43
CA ALA A 232 -18.43 -30.05 -5.82
C ALA A 232 -17.09 -29.39 -6.22
N ALA A 233 -15.98 -30.14 -6.11
CA ALA A 233 -14.66 -29.63 -6.45
C ALA A 233 -14.59 -29.12 -7.91
N GLY A 234 -13.95 -27.97 -8.10
CA GLY A 234 -13.80 -27.31 -9.41
C GLY A 234 -15.08 -26.70 -9.99
N LYS A 235 -16.15 -26.58 -9.19
CA LYS A 235 -17.38 -25.87 -9.59
C LYS A 235 -17.28 -24.40 -9.23
N TYR A 236 -17.50 -23.53 -10.22
CA TYR A 236 -17.54 -22.08 -10.01
C TYR A 236 -18.92 -21.60 -9.49
N ILE A 237 -18.97 -20.35 -9.01
CA ILE A 237 -20.22 -19.59 -8.84
C ILE A 237 -20.25 -18.40 -9.78
N VAL A 238 -21.45 -17.91 -10.10
CA VAL A 238 -21.64 -16.77 -11.00
C VAL A 238 -22.65 -15.75 -10.49
N ALA A 239 -22.51 -14.53 -10.97
CA ALA A 239 -23.46 -13.43 -10.89
C ALA A 239 -23.39 -12.63 -12.20
N ASP A 240 -24.48 -11.98 -12.61
CA ASP A 240 -24.58 -11.33 -13.93
C ASP A 240 -25.29 -9.98 -13.93
N ALA A 241 -25.77 -9.51 -12.77
CA ALA A 241 -26.42 -8.21 -12.64
C ALA A 241 -25.51 -7.17 -11.99
N VAL A 242 -25.53 -5.94 -12.52
CA VAL A 242 -24.73 -4.83 -11.98
C VAL A 242 -25.09 -4.56 -10.52
N GLY A 243 -24.07 -4.46 -9.66
CA GLY A 243 -24.18 -4.20 -8.23
C GLY A 243 -24.20 -5.45 -7.36
N GLU A 244 -24.28 -6.64 -7.95
CA GLU A 244 -24.10 -7.92 -7.25
C GLU A 244 -22.65 -8.03 -6.76
N ARG A 245 -22.48 -8.49 -5.52
CA ARG A 245 -21.17 -8.57 -4.88
C ARG A 245 -21.09 -9.71 -3.87
N ILE A 246 -19.89 -10.22 -3.67
CA ILE A 246 -19.60 -11.26 -2.69
C ILE A 246 -18.22 -11.04 -2.08
N HIS A 247 -18.07 -11.35 -0.80
CA HIS A 247 -16.80 -11.45 -0.10
C HIS A 247 -16.59 -12.92 0.29
N ILE A 248 -15.52 -13.50 -0.23
CA ILE A 248 -15.10 -14.87 0.08
C ILE A 248 -13.80 -14.87 0.87
N ILE A 249 -13.61 -15.89 1.69
CA ILE A 249 -12.40 -16.13 2.48
C ILE A 249 -12.13 -17.63 2.58
N CYS A 250 -10.88 -18.02 2.56
CA CYS A 250 -10.48 -19.38 2.90
C CYS A 250 -10.32 -19.48 4.43
N ILE A 251 -11.29 -20.13 5.10
CA ILE A 251 -11.23 -20.40 6.55
C ILE A 251 -10.59 -21.77 6.80
N THR A 252 -10.83 -22.72 5.90
CA THR A 252 -10.25 -24.06 5.91
C THR A 252 -9.51 -24.29 4.59
N ALA A 253 -8.28 -24.80 4.67
CA ALA A 253 -7.48 -25.07 3.47
C ALA A 253 -8.24 -25.97 2.49
N GLY A 254 -8.23 -25.61 1.21
CA GLY A 254 -8.95 -26.31 0.14
C GLY A 254 -10.42 -25.89 -0.05
N THR A 255 -10.93 -24.93 0.74
CA THR A 255 -12.31 -24.43 0.60
C THR A 255 -12.40 -22.91 0.65
N TRP A 256 -13.30 -22.34 -0.15
CA TRP A 256 -13.68 -20.93 -0.14
C TRP A 256 -15.07 -20.76 0.48
N ASP A 257 -15.16 -19.97 1.55
CA ASP A 257 -16.40 -19.66 2.25
C ASP A 257 -16.90 -18.25 1.91
N ALA A 258 -18.20 -18.11 1.67
CA ALA A 258 -18.82 -16.81 1.46
C ALA A 258 -19.27 -16.20 2.81
N ILE A 259 -18.71 -15.05 3.18
CA ILE A 259 -18.97 -14.41 4.48
C ILE A 259 -19.88 -13.18 4.39
N SER A 260 -20.03 -12.60 3.20
CA SER A 260 -21.08 -11.62 2.92
C SER A 260 -21.39 -11.58 1.42
N HIS A 261 -22.62 -11.25 1.06
CA HIS A 261 -23.02 -11.05 -0.33
C HIS A 261 -24.17 -10.06 -0.45
N ALA A 262 -24.37 -9.54 -1.66
CA ALA A 262 -25.59 -8.87 -2.08
C ALA A 262 -25.91 -9.28 -3.53
N GLY A 263 -27.20 -9.42 -3.82
CA GLY A 263 -27.65 -9.97 -5.10
C GLY A 263 -27.67 -11.50 -5.13
N THR A 264 -27.89 -12.03 -6.33
CA THR A 264 -28.05 -13.45 -6.60
C THR A 264 -26.74 -14.02 -7.11
N TRP A 265 -26.27 -15.08 -6.46
CA TRP A 265 -25.14 -15.86 -6.93
C TRP A 265 -25.57 -17.30 -7.04
N THR A 266 -25.35 -17.89 -8.21
CA THR A 266 -25.78 -19.25 -8.51
C THR A 266 -24.60 -20.16 -8.76
N ALA A 267 -24.84 -21.46 -8.60
CA ALA A 267 -23.91 -22.51 -9.00
C ALA A 267 -23.66 -22.47 -10.51
N GLU A 268 -22.52 -23.03 -10.95
CA GLU A 268 -22.37 -23.45 -12.34
C GLU A 268 -23.62 -24.25 -12.78
N PRO A 269 -24.24 -23.90 -13.94
CA PRO A 269 -25.38 -24.61 -14.50
C PRO A 269 -25.16 -26.12 -14.70
#